data_AF-A0A674B225-F1
#
_entry.id   AF-A0A674B225-F1
#
_cell.length_a   1.000
_cell.length_b   1.000
_cell.length_c   1.000
_cell.angle_alpha   90.00
_cell.angle_beta   90.00
_cell.angle_gamma   90.00
#
_symmetry.space_group_name_H-M   'P 1'
#
loop_
_entity.id
_entity.type
_entity.pdbx_description
1 polymer ?
#
loop_
_entity_poly.entity_id
_entity_poly.type
_entity_poly.pdbx_seq_one_letter_code
_entity_poly.pdbx_strand_id
1 'polypeptide(L)'
;MAQQGVLLDQDQFCCSVCLDLLKEPVVIPCGHSYCRSCIEDCWDQDVLKGVYSCPQCRETFTPRPTLRKNNMLAEVVEKLKKTGVQAAPPPALCYAGPGDVVCDVCTGTRKQKALMSCLVCLASYCETHLQSHYESPALKKHKLVKATAQLQEKICSDHDKLLEVYCRTDQQCICYLCTMDEHKGHDTVSAAAERTEKQRQLGMSQQKVQQRLQEREKELKELQQAVESFKRSAHAAVEDSDKIFTELIRSIERRSSEVKELIRAQEKAQVSKAEGLLEQLKQEIAELRKRSTELEQLSHTEDHIHFLQSYQSLSSISVSSDLPSIVVRPLQYFGDVSKTVSELREKLEDFLKGEWTKISTTVNIVDVLLPPEPKTREQLLQYSCQLTLDPNTAHRHLSLSKGNRKMTNTDQVQPYPDHPDRFTNYRQVLCREGLSGRCYWEVEWSGDVYTAVSYKDISRKGSDNIFGFNNKSWSLQYYSGGYWFRHNNAVTKVSGPQSSRVGVYLDHKAGTLSFYSVSDTMTLFHRVQTTFTQPLYPGFWLNGTAELVKL
;
A
#
# COMPACT_ATOMS: atom_id res chain seq x y z
N MET A 1 -10.90 -65.96 51.12
CA MET A 1 -11.45 -64.72 50.53
C MET A 1 -10.30 -63.94 49.93
N ALA A 2 -10.18 -63.94 48.60
CA ALA A 2 -9.11 -63.24 47.89
C ALA A 2 -9.52 -61.77 47.72
N GLN A 3 -8.69 -60.83 48.19
CA GLN A 3 -8.83 -59.42 47.84
C GLN A 3 -8.19 -59.21 46.47
N GLN A 4 -9.03 -58.88 45.50
CA GLN A 4 -8.68 -58.51 44.14
C GLN A 4 -8.08 -57.09 44.17
N GLY A 5 -6.77 -56.97 43.94
CA GLY A 5 -6.10 -55.67 43.88
C GLY A 5 -6.55 -54.88 42.65
N VAL A 6 -7.26 -53.77 42.86
CA VAL A 6 -7.65 -52.84 41.80
C VAL A 6 -6.44 -51.96 41.45
N LEU A 7 -5.96 -52.03 40.20
CA LEU A 7 -5.01 -51.07 39.63
C LEU A 7 -5.73 -49.71 39.50
N LEU A 8 -5.39 -48.75 40.36
CA LEU A 8 -5.87 -47.38 40.26
C LEU A 8 -5.01 -46.62 39.25
N ASP A 9 -5.64 -46.09 38.21
CA ASP A 9 -4.99 -45.30 37.17
C ASP A 9 -4.61 -43.91 37.71
N GLN A 10 -3.36 -43.51 37.51
CA GLN A 10 -2.77 -42.30 38.08
C GLN A 10 -3.37 -41.02 37.46
N ASP A 11 -3.86 -41.13 36.22
CA ASP A 11 -4.48 -40.03 35.47
C ASP A 11 -5.84 -39.60 36.05
N GLN A 12 -6.49 -40.45 36.85
CA GLN A 12 -7.77 -40.14 37.50
C GLN A 12 -7.63 -39.18 38.70
N PHE A 13 -6.40 -38.88 39.13
CA PHE A 13 -6.11 -38.04 40.30
C PHE A 13 -5.31 -36.79 39.96
N CYS A 14 -5.33 -36.37 38.70
CA CYS A 14 -4.69 -35.15 38.21
C CYS A 14 -5.64 -33.93 38.28
N CYS A 15 -5.09 -32.78 38.65
CA CYS A 15 -5.78 -31.51 38.61
C CYS A 15 -5.94 -31.06 37.16
N SER A 16 -7.16 -30.76 36.70
CA SER A 16 -7.36 -30.35 35.30
C SER A 16 -6.84 -28.93 34.98
N VAL A 17 -6.34 -28.18 35.96
CA VAL A 17 -5.77 -26.84 35.78
C VAL A 17 -4.27 -26.91 35.57
N CYS A 18 -3.53 -27.57 36.48
CA CYS A 18 -2.08 -27.69 36.38
C CYS A 18 -1.61 -29.00 35.71
N LEU A 19 -2.53 -29.94 35.46
CA LEU A 19 -2.29 -31.26 34.86
C LEU A 19 -1.36 -32.19 35.66
N ASP A 20 -1.01 -31.81 36.89
CA ASP A 20 -0.25 -32.62 37.85
C ASP A 20 -1.17 -33.36 38.83
N LEU A 21 -0.66 -34.39 39.51
CA LEU A 21 -1.30 -35.00 40.68
C LEU A 21 -1.75 -33.95 41.69
N LEU A 22 -2.98 -34.11 42.20
CA LEU A 22 -3.61 -33.15 43.10
C LEU A 22 -2.73 -32.86 44.34
N LYS A 23 -2.37 -31.58 44.52
CA LYS A 23 -1.70 -31.04 45.71
C LYS A 23 -2.73 -30.33 46.57
N GLU A 24 -2.92 -30.81 47.81
CA GLU A 24 -4.02 -30.38 48.68
C GLU A 24 -5.38 -30.42 47.97
N PRO A 25 -5.87 -31.61 47.57
CA PRO A 25 -7.10 -31.74 46.80
C PRO A 25 -8.28 -31.11 47.53
N VAL A 26 -9.01 -30.25 46.84
CA VAL A 26 -10.29 -29.69 47.27
C VAL A 26 -11.37 -30.11 46.28
N VAL A 27 -12.57 -30.38 46.79
CA VAL A 27 -13.74 -30.69 45.97
C VAL A 27 -14.70 -29.52 46.04
N ILE A 28 -15.08 -28.97 44.90
CA ILE A 28 -16.07 -27.90 44.81
C ILE A 28 -17.49 -28.49 44.68
N PRO A 29 -18.58 -27.71 44.89
CA PRO A 29 -19.94 -28.27 45.01
C PRO A 29 -20.41 -29.12 43.81
N CYS A 30 -19.91 -28.87 42.60
CA CYS A 30 -20.20 -29.69 41.42
C CYS A 30 -19.46 -31.06 41.37
N GLY A 31 -18.70 -31.41 42.41
CA GLY A 31 -18.01 -32.69 42.54
C GLY A 31 -16.62 -32.76 41.89
N HIS A 32 -16.19 -31.73 41.16
CA HIS A 32 -14.86 -31.68 40.55
C HIS A 32 -13.77 -31.36 41.59
N SER A 33 -12.58 -31.95 41.38
CA SER A 33 -11.45 -31.87 42.30
C SER A 33 -10.28 -31.10 41.71
N TYR A 34 -9.68 -30.19 42.48
CA TYR A 34 -8.56 -29.36 42.06
C TYR A 34 -7.50 -29.28 43.15
N CYS A 35 -6.28 -28.86 42.79
CA CYS A 35 -5.35 -28.33 43.78
C CYS A 35 -5.95 -27.06 44.38
N ARG A 36 -5.84 -26.89 45.71
CA ARG A 36 -6.38 -25.72 46.40
C ARG A 36 -5.96 -24.39 45.76
N SER A 37 -4.65 -24.21 45.52
CA SER A 37 -4.12 -22.99 44.92
C SER A 37 -4.65 -22.76 43.50
N CYS A 38 -4.74 -23.81 42.69
CA CYS A 38 -5.19 -23.68 41.30
C CYS A 38 -6.63 -23.16 41.19
N ILE A 39 -7.54 -23.62 42.05
CA ILE A 39 -8.93 -23.15 42.01
C ILE A 39 -9.09 -21.78 42.68
N GLU A 40 -8.26 -21.45 43.68
CA GLU A 40 -8.20 -20.10 44.26
C GLU A 40 -7.74 -19.08 43.21
N ASP A 41 -6.65 -19.37 42.49
CA ASP A 41 -6.13 -18.53 41.40
C ASP A 41 -7.17 -18.33 40.28
N CYS A 42 -7.88 -19.39 39.87
CA CYS A 42 -8.94 -19.29 38.86
C CYS A 42 -10.07 -18.35 39.29
N TRP A 43 -10.40 -18.31 40.59
CA TRP A 43 -11.46 -17.45 41.12
C TRP A 43 -10.98 -16.03 41.44
N ASP A 44 -9.70 -15.85 41.72
CA ASP A 44 -9.09 -14.55 42.04
C ASP A 44 -8.75 -13.72 40.78
N GLN A 45 -8.73 -14.33 39.58
CA GLN A 45 -8.49 -13.62 38.33
C GLN A 45 -9.70 -12.80 37.82
N ASP A 46 -10.92 -13.06 38.29
CA ASP A 46 -12.16 -12.46 37.76
C ASP A 46 -13.07 -11.86 38.86
N VAL A 47 -12.46 -11.14 39.82
CA VAL A 47 -13.10 -10.55 41.02
C VAL A 47 -14.28 -9.61 40.69
N LEU A 48 -14.30 -9.02 39.48
CA LEU A 48 -15.26 -7.99 39.08
C LEU A 48 -16.69 -8.49 38.81
N LYS A 49 -16.92 -9.81 38.67
CA LYS A 49 -18.25 -10.37 38.33
C LYS A 49 -19.04 -10.94 39.51
N GLY A 50 -18.41 -11.18 40.65
CA GLY A 50 -19.06 -11.76 41.84
C GLY A 50 -19.64 -13.18 41.65
N VAL A 51 -19.38 -13.82 40.50
CA VAL A 51 -19.84 -15.17 40.11
C VAL A 51 -18.62 -16.05 39.89
N TYR A 52 -18.57 -17.21 40.55
CA TYR A 52 -17.42 -18.13 40.49
C TYR A 52 -17.79 -19.36 39.68
N SER A 53 -16.98 -19.77 38.70
CA SER A 53 -17.29 -20.91 37.85
C SER A 53 -16.32 -22.09 38.03
N CYS A 54 -16.81 -23.31 37.85
CA CYS A 54 -15.99 -24.52 37.74
C CYS A 54 -15.22 -24.54 36.40
N PRO A 55 -13.88 -24.74 36.40
CA PRO A 55 -13.10 -24.85 35.16
C PRO A 55 -13.51 -26.00 34.23
N GLN A 56 -14.02 -27.12 34.77
CA GLN A 56 -14.37 -28.30 33.96
C GLN A 56 -15.80 -28.27 33.41
N CYS A 57 -16.80 -28.05 34.26
CA CYS A 57 -18.22 -28.11 33.86
C CYS A 57 -18.87 -26.73 33.65
N ARG A 58 -18.17 -25.64 33.98
CA ARG A 58 -18.66 -24.24 33.90
C ARG A 58 -19.87 -23.91 34.79
N GLU A 59 -20.24 -24.80 35.71
CA GLU A 59 -21.25 -24.51 36.72
C GLU A 59 -20.84 -23.32 37.59
N THR A 60 -21.78 -22.41 37.85
CA THR A 60 -21.56 -21.14 38.54
C THR A 60 -22.04 -21.18 39.98
N PHE A 61 -21.35 -20.45 40.86
CA PHE A 61 -21.59 -20.41 42.30
C PHE A 61 -21.62 -18.96 42.80
N THR A 62 -22.64 -18.63 43.58
CA THR A 62 -22.79 -17.38 44.33
C THR A 62 -23.46 -17.68 45.68
N PRO A 63 -22.81 -17.44 46.84
CA PRO A 63 -21.49 -16.84 47.07
C PRO A 63 -20.30 -17.78 46.76
N ARG A 64 -19.06 -17.30 46.91
CA ARG A 64 -17.83 -18.09 46.71
C ARG A 64 -17.86 -19.37 47.55
N PRO A 65 -17.68 -20.56 46.97
CA PRO A 65 -17.62 -21.80 47.73
C PRO A 65 -16.45 -21.81 48.72
N THR A 66 -16.69 -22.30 49.93
CA THR A 66 -15.64 -22.49 50.93
C THR A 66 -14.85 -23.75 50.62
N LEU A 67 -13.54 -23.62 50.36
CA LEU A 67 -12.68 -24.74 50.02
C LEU A 67 -12.15 -25.45 51.28
N ARG A 68 -12.51 -26.72 51.43
CA ARG A 68 -11.97 -27.63 52.46
C ARG A 68 -11.17 -28.74 51.80
N LYS A 69 -10.04 -29.09 52.41
CA LYS A 69 -9.20 -30.20 51.96
C LYS A 69 -9.97 -31.52 52.04
N ASN A 70 -9.96 -32.28 50.95
CA ASN A 70 -10.49 -33.63 50.92
C ASN A 70 -9.41 -34.62 51.40
N ASN A 71 -9.54 -35.06 52.65
CA ASN A 71 -8.57 -35.95 53.28
C ASN A 71 -8.48 -37.33 52.61
N MET A 72 -9.60 -37.83 52.06
CA MET A 72 -9.62 -39.12 51.35
C MET A 72 -8.80 -39.04 50.05
N LEU A 73 -9.04 -38.02 49.23
CA LEU A 73 -8.26 -37.82 47.99
C LEU A 73 -6.79 -37.55 48.30
N ALA A 74 -6.50 -36.80 49.36
CA ALA A 74 -5.12 -36.58 49.80
C ALA A 74 -4.43 -37.89 50.19
N GLU A 75 -5.11 -38.78 50.93
CA GLU A 75 -4.54 -40.07 51.32
C GLU A 75 -4.31 -41.00 50.11
N VAL A 76 -5.24 -41.04 49.16
CA VAL A 76 -5.11 -41.83 47.93
C VAL A 76 -3.95 -41.34 47.06
N VAL A 77 -3.83 -40.02 46.86
CA VAL A 77 -2.72 -39.43 46.10
C VAL A 77 -1.38 -39.68 46.79
N GLU A 78 -1.31 -39.59 48.13
CA GLU A 78 -0.09 -39.92 48.87
C GLU A 78 0.27 -41.40 48.80
N LYS A 79 -0.72 -42.30 48.81
CA LYS A 79 -0.50 -43.74 48.56
C LYS A 79 -0.01 -43.98 47.13
N LEU A 80 -0.58 -43.33 46.12
CA LEU A 80 -0.10 -43.42 44.73
C LEU A 80 1.34 -42.93 44.58
N LYS A 81 1.71 -41.80 45.21
CA LYS A 81 3.09 -41.31 45.24
C LYS A 81 4.06 -42.30 45.90
N LYS A 82 3.65 -42.97 46.98
CA LYS A 82 4.46 -43.99 47.68
C LYS A 82 4.57 -45.30 46.90
N THR A 83 3.50 -45.71 46.21
CA THR A 83 3.46 -46.92 45.38
C THR A 83 4.32 -46.76 44.11
N GLY A 84 4.58 -45.52 43.68
CA GLY A 84 5.54 -45.20 42.62
C GLY A 84 7.02 -45.22 43.00
N VAL A 85 7.38 -45.42 44.29
CA VAL A 85 8.79 -45.31 44.75
C VAL A 85 9.32 -46.55 45.51
N GLN A 86 8.50 -47.51 45.94
CA GLN A 86 9.02 -48.75 46.55
C GLN A 86 8.18 -49.98 46.23
N ALA A 87 8.57 -50.71 45.19
CA ALA A 87 8.62 -52.18 45.12
C ALA A 87 9.05 -52.57 43.70
N ALA A 88 10.28 -53.04 43.54
CA ALA A 88 10.69 -53.72 42.32
C ALA A 88 9.86 -55.02 42.18
N PRO A 89 9.12 -55.22 41.07
CA PRO A 89 8.70 -56.56 40.69
C PRO A 89 9.93 -57.35 40.19
N PRO A 90 9.92 -58.69 40.17
CA PRO A 90 10.94 -59.48 39.49
C PRO A 90 11.06 -59.01 38.03
N PRO A 91 12.24 -59.10 37.38
CA PRO A 91 12.48 -58.41 36.10
C PRO A 91 11.44 -58.87 35.07
N ALA A 92 10.45 -58.02 34.82
CA ALA A 92 9.57 -58.17 33.69
C ALA A 92 10.45 -58.01 32.46
N LEU A 93 10.62 -59.09 31.70
CA LEU A 93 11.31 -59.08 30.42
C LEU A 93 10.60 -58.07 29.49
N CYS A 94 11.11 -56.85 29.41
CA CYS A 94 10.66 -55.80 28.51
C CYS A 94 10.96 -56.21 27.06
N TYR A 95 10.08 -56.99 26.46
CA TYR A 95 10.15 -57.31 25.04
C TYR A 95 10.02 -56.05 24.18
N ALA A 96 10.77 -56.00 23.08
CA ALA A 96 10.72 -54.87 22.15
C ALA A 96 9.39 -54.84 21.40
N GLY A 97 8.69 -53.70 21.42
CA GLY A 97 7.48 -53.44 20.64
C GLY A 97 7.79 -52.84 19.25
N PRO A 98 6.76 -52.57 18.42
CA PRO A 98 6.92 -51.88 17.14
C PRO A 98 7.56 -50.50 17.33
N GLY A 99 8.70 -50.26 16.68
CA GLY A 99 9.48 -49.01 16.79
C GLY A 99 10.54 -49.01 17.89
N ASP A 100 10.60 -50.04 18.75
CA ASP A 100 11.69 -50.20 19.70
C ASP A 100 12.95 -50.78 19.04
N VAL A 101 14.11 -50.34 19.51
CA VAL A 101 15.40 -50.92 19.13
C VAL A 101 15.55 -52.26 19.85
N VAL A 102 15.81 -53.34 19.10
CA VAL A 102 15.98 -54.69 19.67
C VAL A 102 17.40 -54.88 20.21
N CYS A 103 17.54 -55.74 21.21
CA CYS A 103 18.87 -56.19 21.65
C CYS A 103 19.47 -57.19 20.66
N ASP A 104 20.70 -56.94 20.22
CA ASP A 104 21.40 -57.75 19.21
C ASP A 104 21.91 -59.08 19.76
N VAL A 105 22.16 -59.16 21.07
CA VAL A 105 22.67 -60.35 21.76
C VAL A 105 21.57 -61.33 22.18
N CYS A 106 20.32 -60.86 22.34
CA CYS A 106 19.21 -61.73 22.69
C CYS A 106 19.02 -62.85 21.67
N THR A 107 19.11 -64.09 22.13
CA THR A 107 18.82 -65.29 21.34
C THR A 107 17.32 -65.63 21.45
N GLY A 108 16.68 -66.01 20.33
CA GLY A 108 15.26 -66.34 20.24
C GLY A 108 14.41 -65.32 19.47
N THR A 109 13.13 -65.66 19.23
CA THR A 109 12.18 -64.87 18.40
C THR A 109 11.64 -63.63 19.10
N ARG A 110 11.64 -63.59 20.45
CA ARG A 110 11.20 -62.44 21.24
C ARG A 110 12.39 -61.74 21.87
N LYS A 111 13.00 -60.81 21.12
CA LYS A 111 14.13 -60.01 21.60
C LYS A 111 13.68 -58.95 22.60
N GLN A 112 14.54 -58.66 23.57
CA GLN A 112 14.32 -57.61 24.56
C GLN A 112 14.54 -56.22 23.93
N LYS A 113 13.89 -55.20 24.47
CA LYS A 113 14.15 -53.80 24.15
C LYS A 113 15.57 -53.42 24.56
N ALA A 114 16.35 -52.90 23.62
CA ALA A 114 17.64 -52.33 23.91
C ALA A 114 17.48 -51.00 24.66
N LEU A 115 18.26 -50.83 25.72
CA LEU A 115 18.34 -49.58 26.47
C LEU A 115 19.46 -48.70 25.92
N MET A 116 20.61 -49.32 25.62
CA MET A 116 21.80 -48.62 25.17
C MET A 116 22.41 -49.30 23.94
N SER A 117 22.99 -48.51 23.05
CA SER A 117 23.87 -48.96 21.97
C SER A 117 25.31 -48.66 22.33
N CYS A 118 26.20 -49.62 22.10
CA CYS A 118 27.63 -49.46 22.28
C CYS A 118 28.28 -49.03 20.97
N LEU A 119 28.93 -47.86 20.96
CA LEU A 119 29.59 -47.33 19.77
C LEU A 119 30.90 -48.04 19.42
N VAL A 120 31.40 -48.91 20.31
CA VAL A 120 32.60 -49.73 20.06
C VAL A 120 32.22 -51.13 19.58
N CYS A 121 31.24 -51.76 20.23
CA CYS A 121 30.72 -53.06 19.78
C CYS A 121 29.77 -52.96 18.59
N LEU A 122 29.32 -51.75 18.24
CA LEU A 122 28.37 -51.48 17.15
C LEU A 122 27.08 -52.29 17.28
N ALA A 123 26.64 -52.50 18.53
CA ALA A 123 25.50 -53.34 18.87
C ALA A 123 24.67 -52.68 19.99
N SER A 124 23.39 -53.07 20.05
CA SER A 124 22.39 -52.59 21.00
C SER A 124 22.08 -53.67 22.04
N TYR A 125 22.00 -53.26 23.30
CA TYR A 125 21.94 -54.14 24.46
C TYR A 125 20.70 -53.82 25.31
N CYS A 126 19.95 -54.85 25.67
CA CYS A 126 18.98 -54.76 26.77
C CYS A 126 19.72 -54.72 28.11
N GLU A 127 18.99 -54.42 29.19
CA GLU A 127 19.56 -54.26 30.53
C GLU A 127 20.47 -55.41 30.96
N THR A 128 20.04 -56.65 30.73
CA THR A 128 20.80 -57.84 31.12
C THR A 128 22.12 -57.98 30.38
N HIS A 129 22.12 -57.75 29.05
CA HIS A 129 23.34 -57.84 28.25
C HIS A 129 24.22 -56.58 28.35
N LEU A 130 23.66 -55.48 28.82
CA LEU A 130 24.41 -54.26 29.12
C LEU A 130 25.28 -54.42 30.37
N GLN A 131 24.88 -55.30 31.30
CA GLN A 131 25.59 -55.51 32.57
C GLN A 131 27.06 -55.88 32.37
N SER A 132 27.39 -56.66 31.33
CA SER A 132 28.78 -57.00 31.00
C SER A 132 29.65 -55.78 30.68
N HIS A 133 29.06 -54.69 30.16
CA HIS A 133 29.76 -53.43 29.92
C HIS A 133 30.07 -52.68 31.22
N TYR A 134 29.30 -52.90 32.29
CA TYR A 134 29.53 -52.29 33.60
C TYR A 134 30.43 -53.10 34.50
N GLU A 135 30.44 -54.43 34.37
CA GLU A 135 31.19 -55.30 35.28
C GLU A 135 32.60 -55.60 34.75
N SER A 136 32.74 -55.87 33.45
CA SER A 136 34.01 -56.24 32.84
C SER A 136 34.98 -55.06 32.74
N PRO A 137 36.19 -55.13 33.32
CA PRO A 137 37.20 -54.07 33.20
C PRO A 137 37.54 -53.70 31.75
N ALA A 138 37.46 -54.66 30.83
CA ALA A 138 37.74 -54.43 29.41
C ALA A 138 36.64 -53.60 28.72
N LEU A 139 35.38 -53.83 29.08
CA LEU A 139 34.21 -53.21 28.43
C LEU A 139 33.76 -51.91 29.09
N LYS A 140 34.19 -51.63 30.34
CA LYS A 140 33.91 -50.38 31.06
C LYS A 140 34.30 -49.11 30.32
N LYS A 141 35.29 -49.19 29.41
CA LYS A 141 35.76 -48.06 28.60
C LYS A 141 34.93 -47.82 27.35
N HIS A 142 34.02 -48.73 27.01
CA HIS A 142 33.19 -48.58 25.82
C HIS A 142 32.16 -47.46 26.00
N LYS A 143 32.00 -46.63 24.96
CA LYS A 143 31.04 -45.54 24.98
C LYS A 143 29.64 -46.04 24.65
N LEU A 144 28.75 -45.94 25.63
CA LEU A 144 27.33 -46.29 25.52
C LEU A 144 26.49 -45.04 25.26
N VAL A 145 25.53 -45.13 24.34
CA VAL A 145 24.53 -44.08 24.05
C VAL A 145 23.13 -44.68 24.12
N LYS A 146 22.09 -43.84 24.28
CA LYS A 146 20.70 -44.31 24.26
C LYS A 146 20.45 -45.10 22.97
N ALA A 147 19.77 -46.23 23.08
CA ALA A 147 19.54 -47.12 21.94
C ALA A 147 18.93 -46.37 20.75
N THR A 148 19.48 -46.59 19.56
CA THR A 148 19.09 -45.90 18.33
C THR A 148 18.89 -46.91 17.20
N ALA A 149 17.75 -46.85 16.52
CA ALA A 149 17.44 -47.75 15.40
C ALA A 149 18.36 -47.52 14.19
N GLN A 150 18.93 -46.31 14.09
CA GLN A 150 19.81 -45.86 13.02
C GLN A 150 21.29 -46.06 13.37
N LEU A 151 21.62 -47.11 14.14
CA LEU A 151 23.02 -47.38 14.48
C LEU A 151 23.82 -47.75 13.23
N GLN A 152 23.24 -48.54 12.33
CA GLN A 152 23.88 -48.98 11.09
C GLN A 152 24.15 -47.82 10.13
N GLU A 153 23.26 -46.83 10.05
CA GLU A 153 23.43 -45.61 9.24
C GLU A 153 24.59 -44.72 9.72
N LYS A 154 25.10 -44.97 10.94
CA LYS A 154 26.23 -44.24 11.53
C LYS A 154 27.55 -44.98 11.37
N ILE A 155 27.56 -46.09 10.64
CA ILE A 155 28.74 -46.93 10.41
C ILE A 155 29.14 -46.80 8.94
N CYS A 156 30.43 -46.62 8.69
CA CYS A 156 31.00 -46.63 7.35
C CYS A 156 30.88 -48.03 6.74
N SER A 157 30.30 -48.11 5.53
CA SER A 157 30.12 -49.37 4.79
C SER A 157 31.43 -50.07 4.45
N ASP A 158 32.52 -49.32 4.30
CA ASP A 158 33.78 -49.85 3.75
C ASP A 158 34.76 -50.26 4.85
N HIS A 159 34.59 -49.70 6.05
CA HIS A 159 35.57 -49.81 7.14
C HIS A 159 34.99 -50.31 8.47
N ASP A 160 33.66 -50.46 8.56
CA ASP A 160 32.96 -50.84 9.79
C ASP A 160 33.35 -49.98 11.01
N LYS A 161 33.59 -48.68 10.76
CA LYS A 161 33.92 -47.66 11.78
C LYS A 161 32.85 -46.58 11.84
N LEU A 162 32.72 -45.94 13.00
CA LEU A 162 31.74 -44.87 13.22
C LEU A 162 32.03 -43.65 12.32
N LEU A 163 30.97 -43.08 11.75
CA LEU A 163 31.01 -41.85 10.95
C LEU A 163 31.15 -40.61 11.84
N GLU A 164 32.32 -40.46 12.46
CA GLU A 164 32.62 -39.39 13.43
C GLU A 164 33.33 -38.16 12.84
N VAL A 165 33.69 -38.23 11.55
CA VAL A 165 34.33 -37.15 10.78
C VAL A 165 33.33 -36.62 9.75
N TYR A 166 33.38 -35.33 9.44
CA TYR A 166 32.63 -34.70 8.37
C TYR A 166 33.60 -34.14 7.34
N CYS A 167 33.43 -34.55 6.08
CA CYS A 167 34.15 -33.97 4.95
C CYS A 167 33.39 -32.76 4.41
N ARG A 168 33.98 -31.57 4.49
CA ARG A 168 33.37 -30.32 3.99
C ARG A 168 33.38 -30.24 2.47
N THR A 169 34.41 -30.81 1.84
CA THR A 169 34.53 -30.87 0.38
C THR A 169 33.35 -31.63 -0.23
N ASP A 170 33.07 -32.83 0.29
CA ASP A 170 32.03 -33.72 -0.25
C ASP A 170 30.69 -33.63 0.50
N GLN A 171 30.63 -32.85 1.58
CA GLN A 171 29.46 -32.62 2.42
C GLN A 171 28.80 -33.89 2.98
N GLN A 172 29.62 -34.82 3.50
CA GLN A 172 29.15 -36.08 4.06
C GLN A 172 29.90 -36.50 5.33
N CYS A 173 29.24 -37.28 6.18
CA CYS A 173 29.87 -37.91 7.33
C CYS A 173 30.67 -39.15 6.88
N ILE A 174 31.92 -39.26 7.31
CA ILE A 174 32.87 -40.33 6.99
C ILE A 174 33.51 -40.87 8.28
N CYS A 175 34.17 -42.03 8.22
CA CYS A 175 34.96 -42.53 9.35
C CYS A 175 36.42 -42.03 9.31
N TYR A 176 37.18 -42.26 10.37
CA TYR A 176 38.58 -41.81 10.44
C TYR A 176 39.53 -42.54 9.46
N LEU A 177 39.17 -43.72 8.94
CA LEU A 177 39.99 -44.42 7.94
C LEU A 177 39.80 -43.79 6.55
N CYS A 178 38.56 -43.43 6.20
CA CYS A 178 38.24 -42.73 4.95
C CYS A 178 39.04 -41.43 4.75
N THR A 179 39.48 -40.76 5.81
CA THR A 179 40.30 -39.53 5.70
C THR A 179 41.72 -39.79 5.18
N MET A 180 42.21 -41.03 5.33
CA MET A 180 43.53 -41.46 4.88
C MET A 180 43.50 -42.09 3.49
N ASP A 181 42.33 -42.58 3.07
CA ASP A 181 42.09 -43.26 1.81
C ASP A 181 41.38 -42.34 0.80
N GLU A 182 40.09 -42.57 0.51
CA GLU A 182 39.31 -41.87 -0.52
C GLU A 182 39.21 -40.35 -0.32
N HIS A 183 39.19 -39.86 0.92
CA HIS A 183 39.08 -38.43 1.24
C HIS A 183 40.42 -37.79 1.59
N LYS A 184 41.53 -38.39 1.16
CA LYS A 184 42.87 -37.88 1.45
C LYS A 184 43.09 -36.50 0.83
N GLY A 185 43.39 -35.53 1.69
CA GLY A 185 43.63 -34.13 1.28
C GLY A 185 42.37 -33.27 1.20
N HIS A 186 41.18 -33.81 1.52
CA HIS A 186 39.96 -33.02 1.64
C HIS A 186 39.90 -32.25 2.96
N ASP A 187 39.14 -31.15 3.00
CA ASP A 187 38.89 -30.42 4.25
C ASP A 187 37.96 -31.26 5.13
N THR A 188 38.51 -31.79 6.23
CA THR A 188 37.81 -32.69 7.14
C THR A 188 37.88 -32.17 8.57
N VAL A 189 36.76 -32.29 9.27
CA VAL A 189 36.62 -31.86 10.68
C VAL A 189 35.82 -32.93 11.43
N SER A 190 35.82 -32.91 12.77
CA SER A 190 34.93 -33.82 13.50
C SER A 190 33.47 -33.48 13.24
N ALA A 191 32.60 -34.49 13.15
CA ALA A 191 31.17 -34.30 12.94
C ALA A 191 30.53 -33.45 14.06
N ALA A 192 31.06 -33.54 15.29
CA ALA A 192 30.62 -32.71 16.41
C ALA A 192 30.99 -31.22 16.22
N ALA A 193 32.19 -30.93 15.71
CA ALA A 193 32.61 -29.56 15.43
C ALA A 193 31.78 -28.96 14.28
N GLU A 194 31.59 -29.70 13.18
CA GLU A 194 30.78 -29.21 12.05
C GLU A 194 29.32 -29.02 12.45
N ARG A 195 28.74 -29.94 13.24
CA ARG A 195 27.39 -29.77 13.79
C ARG A 195 27.26 -28.46 14.56
N THR A 196 28.25 -28.11 15.38
CA THR A 196 28.24 -26.87 16.18
C THR A 196 28.21 -25.65 15.26
N GLU A 197 29.01 -25.64 14.20
CA GLU A 197 29.03 -24.56 13.22
C GLU A 197 27.72 -24.49 12.40
N LYS A 198 27.21 -25.63 11.93
CA LYS A 198 25.91 -25.69 11.22
C LYS A 198 24.74 -25.30 12.11
N GLN A 199 24.77 -25.65 13.39
CA GLN A 199 23.77 -25.23 14.38
C GLN A 199 23.78 -23.71 14.58
N ARG A 200 24.96 -23.09 14.62
CA ARG A 200 25.11 -21.63 14.66
C ARG A 200 24.56 -20.97 13.40
N GLN A 201 24.88 -21.51 12.22
CA GLN A 201 24.35 -21.04 10.94
C GLN A 201 22.82 -21.16 10.86
N LEU A 202 22.26 -22.26 11.35
CA LEU A 202 20.81 -22.46 11.45
C LEU A 202 20.16 -21.39 12.33
N GLY A 203 20.75 -21.07 13.48
CA GLY A 203 20.29 -20.00 14.37
C GLY A 203 20.27 -18.63 13.68
N MET A 204 21.32 -18.27 12.95
CA MET A 204 21.37 -17.01 12.18
C MET A 204 20.30 -16.97 11.07
N SER A 205 20.14 -18.08 10.35
CA SER A 205 19.11 -18.21 9.31
C SER A 205 17.69 -18.09 9.89
N GLN A 206 17.44 -18.69 11.05
CA GLN A 206 16.17 -18.59 11.76
C GLN A 206 15.87 -17.14 12.19
N GLN A 207 16.86 -16.43 12.74
CA GLN A 207 16.73 -15.00 13.07
C GLN A 207 16.43 -14.16 11.82
N LYS A 208 17.11 -14.42 10.70
CA LYS A 208 16.89 -13.71 9.43
C LYS A 208 15.46 -13.93 8.89
N VAL A 209 14.94 -15.15 9.00
CA VAL A 209 13.55 -15.47 8.61
C VAL A 209 12.56 -14.74 9.53
N GLN A 210 12.78 -14.75 10.85
CA GLN A 210 11.93 -14.04 11.79
C GLN A 210 11.92 -12.52 11.56
N GLN A 211 13.08 -11.93 11.32
CA GLN A 211 13.17 -10.50 10.98
C GLN A 211 12.38 -10.19 9.71
N ARG A 212 12.56 -10.99 8.65
CA ARG A 212 11.84 -10.78 7.39
C ARG A 212 10.34 -10.98 7.54
N LEU A 213 9.90 -11.90 8.40
CA LEU A 213 8.49 -12.08 8.73
C LEU A 213 7.91 -10.82 9.39
N GLN A 214 8.59 -10.29 10.40
CA GLN A 214 8.17 -9.04 11.08
C GLN A 214 8.13 -7.85 10.12
N GLU A 215 9.12 -7.71 9.23
CA GLU A 215 9.11 -6.68 8.19
C GLU A 215 7.89 -6.83 7.26
N ARG A 216 7.56 -8.05 6.83
CA ARG A 216 6.40 -8.32 5.96
C ARG A 216 5.07 -8.09 6.67
N GLU A 217 4.96 -8.45 7.93
CA GLU A 217 3.76 -8.19 8.75
C GLU A 217 3.55 -6.68 8.93
N LYS A 218 4.64 -5.91 9.11
CA LYS A 218 4.59 -4.45 9.16
C LYS A 218 4.14 -3.86 7.82
N GLU A 219 4.77 -4.27 6.70
CA GLU A 219 4.39 -3.84 5.35
C GLU A 219 2.90 -4.13 5.07
N LEU A 220 2.40 -5.30 5.48
CA LEU A 220 1.00 -5.68 5.33
C LEU A 220 0.06 -4.73 6.10
N LYS A 221 0.41 -4.41 7.35
CA LYS A 221 -0.40 -3.51 8.18
C LYS A 221 -0.41 -2.08 7.64
N GLU A 222 0.73 -1.57 7.18
CA GLU A 222 0.84 -0.26 6.53
C GLU A 222 -0.01 -0.21 5.26
N LEU A 223 0.01 -1.26 4.44
CA LEU A 223 -0.81 -1.35 3.24
C LEU A 223 -2.31 -1.38 3.55
N GLN A 224 -2.73 -2.15 4.56
CA GLN A 224 -4.13 -2.20 5.01
C GLN A 224 -4.61 -0.80 5.44
N GLN A 225 -3.80 -0.08 6.23
CA GLN A 225 -4.11 1.29 6.66
C GLN A 225 -4.19 2.26 5.48
N ALA A 226 -3.26 2.14 4.51
CA ALA A 226 -3.27 2.97 3.30
C ALA A 226 -4.56 2.75 2.47
N VAL A 227 -4.98 1.50 2.30
CA VAL A 227 -6.22 1.15 1.59
C VAL A 227 -7.45 1.70 2.30
N GLU A 228 -7.54 1.57 3.63
CA GLU A 228 -8.65 2.12 4.41
C GLU A 228 -8.68 3.66 4.37
N SER A 229 -7.51 4.29 4.46
CA SER A 229 -7.38 5.75 4.31
C SER A 229 -7.84 6.22 2.92
N PHE A 230 -7.40 5.53 1.87
CA PHE A 230 -7.80 5.83 0.50
C PHE A 230 -9.32 5.69 0.30
N LYS A 231 -9.93 4.61 0.80
CA LYS A 231 -11.39 4.43 0.77
C LYS A 231 -12.12 5.57 1.46
N ARG A 232 -11.70 5.97 2.67
CA ARG A 232 -12.29 7.11 3.39
C ARG A 232 -12.15 8.41 2.62
N SER A 233 -10.99 8.67 2.04
CA SER A 233 -10.76 9.86 1.21
C SER A 233 -11.64 9.88 -0.04
N ALA A 234 -11.82 8.73 -0.70
CA ALA A 234 -12.68 8.61 -1.88
C ALA A 234 -14.15 8.86 -1.51
N HIS A 235 -14.64 8.29 -0.41
CA HIS A 235 -15.99 8.54 0.09
C HIS A 235 -16.21 10.03 0.43
N ALA A 236 -15.29 10.65 1.16
CA ALA A 236 -15.37 12.07 1.48
C ALA A 236 -15.42 12.95 0.21
N ALA A 237 -14.58 12.65 -0.79
CA ALA A 237 -14.58 13.38 -2.06
C ALA A 237 -15.91 13.24 -2.82
N VAL A 238 -16.57 12.08 -2.76
CA VAL A 238 -17.91 11.88 -3.33
C VAL A 238 -18.94 12.71 -2.58
N GLU A 239 -18.97 12.65 -1.25
CA GLU A 239 -19.91 13.43 -0.43
C GLU A 239 -19.77 14.94 -0.65
N ASP A 240 -18.54 15.45 -0.69
CA ASP A 240 -18.25 16.86 -0.97
C ASP A 240 -18.70 17.24 -2.40
N SER A 241 -18.45 16.37 -3.39
CA SER A 241 -18.88 16.59 -4.77
C SER A 241 -20.41 16.63 -4.88
N ASP A 242 -21.11 15.70 -4.24
CA ASP A 242 -22.58 15.64 -4.22
C ASP A 242 -23.19 16.90 -3.61
N LYS A 243 -22.58 17.42 -2.54
CA LYS A 243 -22.99 18.68 -1.92
C LYS A 243 -22.87 19.85 -2.91
N ILE A 244 -21.73 19.96 -3.60
CA ILE A 244 -21.48 21.02 -4.59
C ILE A 244 -22.50 20.94 -5.74
N PHE A 245 -22.72 19.74 -6.30
CA PHE A 245 -23.71 19.56 -7.36
C PHE A 245 -25.13 19.89 -6.89
N THR A 246 -25.49 19.53 -5.66
CA THR A 246 -26.79 19.87 -5.07
C THR A 246 -26.98 21.39 -4.98
N GLU A 247 -25.95 22.13 -4.56
CA GLU A 247 -26.00 23.59 -4.50
C GLU A 247 -26.14 24.23 -5.89
N LEU A 248 -25.44 23.68 -6.90
CA LEU A 248 -25.57 24.12 -8.30
C LEU A 248 -26.98 23.89 -8.84
N ILE A 249 -27.55 22.71 -8.63
CA ILE A 249 -28.93 22.37 -9.04
C ILE A 249 -29.92 23.37 -8.44
N ARG A 250 -29.85 23.62 -7.12
CA ARG A 250 -30.71 24.60 -6.44
C ARG A 250 -30.58 26.00 -7.03
N SER A 251 -29.36 26.40 -7.40
CA SER A 251 -29.11 27.71 -8.03
C SER A 251 -29.79 27.81 -9.40
N ILE A 252 -29.72 26.75 -10.22
CA ILE A 252 -30.37 26.68 -11.52
C ILE A 252 -31.90 26.68 -11.38
N GLU A 253 -32.45 25.92 -10.44
CA GLU A 253 -33.90 25.88 -10.14
C GLU A 253 -34.43 27.24 -9.71
N ARG A 254 -33.68 27.96 -8.88
CA ARG A 254 -33.99 29.33 -8.47
C ARG A 254 -34.02 30.27 -9.67
N ARG A 255 -33.00 30.25 -10.54
CA ARG A 255 -32.97 31.07 -11.77
C ARG A 255 -34.10 30.71 -12.73
N SER A 256 -34.45 29.43 -12.84
CA SER A 256 -35.62 28.98 -13.63
C SER A 256 -36.92 29.59 -13.10
N SER A 257 -37.08 29.65 -11.77
CA SER A 257 -38.24 30.27 -11.12
C SER A 257 -38.28 31.77 -11.36
N GLU A 258 -37.14 32.47 -11.23
CA GLU A 258 -37.04 33.91 -11.52
C GLU A 258 -37.46 34.25 -12.96
N VAL A 259 -37.06 33.44 -13.97
CA VAL A 259 -37.47 33.63 -15.36
C VAL A 259 -38.99 33.46 -15.54
N LYS A 260 -39.59 32.44 -14.89
CA LYS A 260 -41.04 32.22 -14.94
C LYS A 260 -41.81 33.40 -14.37
N GLU A 261 -41.36 33.93 -13.23
CA GLU A 261 -41.99 35.09 -12.59
C GLU A 261 -41.86 36.36 -13.43
N LEU A 262 -40.72 36.60 -14.09
CA LEU A 262 -40.56 37.71 -15.02
C LEU A 262 -41.53 37.64 -16.20
N ILE A 263 -41.70 36.46 -16.80
CA ILE A 263 -42.64 36.26 -17.91
C ILE A 263 -44.08 36.53 -17.45
N ARG A 264 -44.49 35.95 -16.32
CA ARG A 264 -45.84 36.13 -15.76
C ARG A 264 -46.12 37.59 -15.38
N ALA A 265 -45.15 38.29 -14.80
CA ALA A 265 -45.29 39.68 -14.44
C ALA A 265 -45.48 40.57 -15.69
N GLN A 266 -44.69 40.32 -16.75
CA GLN A 266 -44.81 41.06 -18.00
C GLN A 266 -46.12 40.75 -18.73
N GLU A 267 -46.52 39.47 -18.77
CA GLU A 267 -47.81 39.04 -19.30
C GLU A 267 -48.95 39.80 -18.60
N LYS A 268 -49.01 39.73 -17.27
CA LYS A 268 -50.05 40.40 -16.47
C LYS A 268 -50.08 41.91 -16.74
N ALA A 269 -48.93 42.57 -16.76
CA ALA A 269 -48.84 44.01 -16.98
C ALA A 269 -49.36 44.43 -18.38
N GLN A 270 -48.98 43.69 -19.43
CA GLN A 270 -49.43 44.00 -20.79
C GLN A 270 -50.91 43.64 -21.01
N VAL A 271 -51.38 42.53 -20.44
CA VAL A 271 -52.79 42.12 -20.49
C VAL A 271 -53.66 43.15 -19.79
N SER A 272 -53.34 43.57 -18.55
CA SER A 272 -54.13 44.59 -17.84
C SER A 272 -54.16 45.93 -18.59
N LYS A 273 -53.07 46.33 -19.24
CA LYS A 273 -53.04 47.52 -20.10
C LYS A 273 -53.95 47.38 -21.32
N ALA A 274 -53.92 46.21 -21.98
CA ALA A 274 -54.76 45.93 -23.14
C ALA A 274 -56.25 45.85 -22.77
N GLU A 275 -56.60 45.22 -21.65
CA GLU A 275 -57.95 45.16 -21.12
C GLU A 275 -58.50 46.56 -20.80
N GLY A 276 -57.69 47.45 -20.23
CA GLY A 276 -58.09 48.85 -19.98
C GLY A 276 -58.41 49.62 -21.27
N LEU A 277 -57.59 49.46 -22.32
CA LEU A 277 -57.84 50.06 -23.64
C LEU A 277 -59.10 49.46 -24.30
N LEU A 278 -59.30 48.15 -24.15
CA LEU A 278 -60.45 47.45 -24.69
C LEU A 278 -61.75 47.93 -24.05
N GLU A 279 -61.75 48.21 -22.75
CA GLU A 279 -62.91 48.76 -22.04
C GLU A 279 -63.19 50.21 -22.44
N GLN A 280 -62.14 51.03 -22.61
CA GLN A 280 -62.29 52.40 -23.13
C GLN A 280 -62.91 52.41 -24.54
N LEU A 281 -62.43 51.54 -25.44
CA LEU A 281 -62.99 51.41 -26.79
C LEU A 281 -64.46 50.95 -26.77
N LYS A 282 -64.82 50.00 -25.90
CA LYS A 282 -66.22 49.55 -25.78
C LYS A 282 -67.13 50.70 -25.34
N GLN A 283 -66.69 51.49 -24.36
CA GLN A 283 -67.45 52.63 -23.86
C GLN A 283 -67.64 53.69 -24.96
N GLU A 284 -66.56 54.01 -25.70
CA GLU A 284 -66.62 54.95 -26.81
C GLU A 284 -67.54 54.47 -27.94
N ILE A 285 -67.45 53.18 -28.32
CA ILE A 285 -68.37 52.58 -29.30
C ILE A 285 -69.83 52.66 -28.82
N ALA A 286 -70.09 52.44 -27.52
CA ALA A 286 -71.44 52.53 -26.97
C ALA A 286 -71.98 53.97 -27.03
N GLU A 287 -71.16 54.96 -26.69
CA GLU A 287 -71.51 56.38 -26.78
C GLU A 287 -71.75 56.83 -28.22
N LEU A 288 -70.87 56.44 -29.16
CA LEU A 288 -71.04 56.72 -30.58
C LEU A 288 -72.30 56.07 -31.16
N ARG A 289 -72.60 54.82 -30.78
CA ARG A 289 -73.85 54.14 -31.18
C ARG A 289 -75.08 54.87 -30.65
N LYS A 290 -75.09 55.26 -29.37
CA LYS A 290 -76.20 56.04 -28.77
C LYS A 290 -76.41 57.35 -29.54
N ARG A 291 -75.34 58.08 -29.80
CA ARG A 291 -75.42 59.35 -30.54
C ARG A 291 -75.90 59.16 -31.97
N SER A 292 -75.45 58.10 -32.64
CA SER A 292 -75.95 57.74 -33.98
C SER A 292 -77.47 57.54 -33.96
N THR A 293 -78.00 56.84 -32.95
CA THR A 293 -79.47 56.64 -32.83
C THR A 293 -80.22 57.93 -32.53
N GLU A 294 -79.68 58.83 -31.70
CA GLU A 294 -80.29 60.13 -31.39
C GLU A 294 -80.33 61.05 -32.63
N LEU A 295 -79.24 61.07 -33.42
CA LEU A 295 -79.18 61.82 -34.68
C LEU A 295 -80.15 61.27 -35.72
N GLU A 296 -80.26 59.95 -35.84
CA GLU A 296 -81.19 59.31 -36.77
C GLU A 296 -82.65 59.51 -36.36
N GLN A 297 -82.98 59.53 -35.06
CA GLN A 297 -84.31 59.93 -34.60
C GLN A 297 -84.61 61.40 -34.93
N LEU A 298 -83.65 62.29 -34.73
CA LEU A 298 -83.83 63.72 -35.01
C LEU A 298 -84.03 64.00 -36.50
N SER A 299 -83.35 63.28 -37.39
CA SER A 299 -83.47 63.47 -38.85
C SER A 299 -84.85 63.12 -39.41
N HIS A 300 -85.63 62.31 -38.70
CA HIS A 300 -86.98 61.91 -39.09
C HIS A 300 -88.08 62.73 -38.38
N THR A 301 -87.72 63.76 -37.59
CA THR A 301 -88.72 64.59 -36.89
C THR A 301 -89.35 65.62 -37.83
N GLU A 302 -90.68 65.78 -37.77
CA GLU A 302 -91.40 66.81 -38.54
C GLU A 302 -91.51 68.16 -37.78
N ASP A 303 -91.19 68.18 -36.48
CA ASP A 303 -91.21 69.40 -35.65
C ASP A 303 -89.94 70.23 -35.85
N HIS A 304 -90.06 71.30 -36.64
CA HIS A 304 -88.96 72.20 -36.97
C HIS A 304 -88.34 72.91 -35.76
N ILE A 305 -89.11 73.18 -34.69
CA ILE A 305 -88.60 73.87 -33.49
C ILE A 305 -87.78 72.89 -32.65
N HIS A 306 -88.32 71.68 -32.43
CA HIS A 306 -87.60 70.61 -31.72
C HIS A 306 -86.32 70.21 -32.48
N PHE A 307 -86.37 70.14 -33.82
CA PHE A 307 -85.19 69.89 -34.64
C PHE A 307 -84.07 70.91 -34.36
N LEU A 308 -84.37 72.22 -34.44
CA LEU A 308 -83.37 73.27 -34.28
C LEU A 308 -82.81 73.32 -32.85
N GLN A 309 -83.65 73.12 -31.82
CA GLN A 309 -83.21 73.11 -30.41
C GLN A 309 -82.35 71.89 -30.08
N SER A 310 -82.76 70.69 -30.50
CA SER A 310 -82.01 69.45 -30.23
C SER A 310 -80.76 69.33 -31.11
N TYR A 311 -80.79 69.81 -32.35
CA TYR A 311 -79.61 69.83 -33.23
C TYR A 311 -78.49 70.69 -32.64
N GLN A 312 -78.81 71.87 -32.08
CA GLN A 312 -77.84 72.76 -31.47
C GLN A 312 -77.15 72.13 -30.23
N SER A 313 -77.89 71.29 -29.49
CA SER A 313 -77.38 70.52 -28.36
C SER A 313 -76.51 69.33 -28.81
N LEU A 314 -76.91 68.66 -29.90
CA LEU A 314 -76.17 67.54 -30.47
C LEU A 314 -74.98 67.97 -31.34
N SER A 315 -74.92 69.21 -31.83
CA SER A 315 -73.83 69.72 -32.67
C SER A 315 -72.68 70.33 -31.88
N SER A 316 -72.89 70.70 -30.61
CA SER A 316 -71.92 71.44 -29.78
C SER A 316 -70.90 70.55 -29.05
N ILE A 317 -71.18 69.26 -28.91
CA ILE A 317 -70.21 68.29 -28.38
C ILE A 317 -69.33 67.86 -29.54
N SER A 318 -68.13 68.41 -29.64
CA SER A 318 -67.10 67.95 -30.58
C SER A 318 -67.05 66.42 -30.55
N VAL A 319 -67.18 65.78 -31.71
CA VAL A 319 -66.74 64.38 -31.87
C VAL A 319 -65.36 64.32 -31.25
N SER A 320 -65.22 63.52 -30.20
CA SER A 320 -64.01 63.36 -29.41
C SER A 320 -62.79 63.41 -30.33
N SER A 321 -61.88 64.35 -30.05
CA SER A 321 -60.58 64.52 -30.71
C SER A 321 -60.01 63.19 -31.18
N ASP A 322 -59.68 63.08 -32.48
CA ASP A 322 -59.05 61.93 -33.13
C ASP A 322 -58.13 61.15 -32.17
N LEU A 323 -58.67 60.12 -31.53
CA LEU A 323 -57.88 59.23 -30.67
C LEU A 323 -56.96 58.45 -31.60
N PRO A 324 -55.63 58.48 -31.38
CA PRO A 324 -54.70 57.82 -32.28
C PRO A 324 -55.04 56.33 -32.42
N SER A 325 -55.11 55.85 -33.66
CA SER A 325 -55.46 54.47 -33.98
C SER A 325 -54.57 53.49 -33.21
N ILE A 326 -55.18 52.55 -32.49
CA ILE A 326 -54.44 51.52 -31.76
C ILE A 326 -53.71 50.63 -32.78
N VAL A 327 -52.38 50.72 -32.80
CA VAL A 327 -51.52 49.88 -33.64
C VAL A 327 -51.24 48.58 -32.89
N VAL A 328 -51.80 47.47 -33.38
CA VAL A 328 -51.52 46.12 -32.88
C VAL A 328 -50.25 45.59 -33.54
N ARG A 329 -49.24 45.21 -32.74
CA ARG A 329 -48.01 44.61 -33.28
C ARG A 329 -48.20 43.13 -33.67
N PRO A 330 -47.62 42.69 -34.81
CA PRO A 330 -47.62 41.28 -35.19
C PRO A 330 -46.85 40.37 -34.21
N LEU A 331 -47.26 39.10 -34.17
CA LEU A 331 -46.95 38.10 -33.15
C LEU A 331 -45.49 37.61 -33.10
N GLN A 332 -44.79 37.96 -32.01
CA GLN A 332 -43.71 37.17 -31.38
C GLN A 332 -43.40 37.75 -29.98
N TYR A 333 -44.24 37.44 -28.98
CA TYR A 333 -44.16 38.14 -27.68
C TYR A 333 -43.03 37.66 -26.76
N PHE A 334 -42.63 36.38 -26.83
CA PHE A 334 -41.60 35.80 -25.95
C PHE A 334 -40.63 34.83 -26.66
N GLY A 335 -40.61 34.80 -27.99
CA GLY A 335 -39.73 33.91 -28.76
C GLY A 335 -38.25 34.15 -28.45
N ASP A 336 -37.86 35.42 -28.33
CA ASP A 336 -36.49 35.82 -27.99
C ASP A 336 -36.06 35.34 -26.59
N VAL A 337 -36.98 35.30 -25.62
CA VAL A 337 -36.69 34.78 -24.27
C VAL A 337 -36.31 33.30 -24.33
N SER A 338 -37.06 32.51 -25.09
CA SER A 338 -36.77 31.08 -25.27
C SER A 338 -35.43 30.86 -25.99
N LYS A 339 -35.12 31.72 -26.97
CA LYS A 339 -33.83 31.71 -27.67
C LYS A 339 -32.67 32.04 -26.72
N THR A 340 -32.79 33.09 -25.91
CA THR A 340 -31.75 33.47 -24.93
C THR A 340 -31.52 32.38 -23.87
N VAL A 341 -32.58 31.73 -23.39
CA VAL A 341 -32.44 30.58 -22.46
C VAL A 341 -31.76 29.39 -23.13
N SER A 342 -32.04 29.15 -24.43
CA SER A 342 -31.36 28.10 -25.19
C SER A 342 -29.87 28.39 -25.37
N GLU A 343 -29.50 29.64 -25.68
CA GLU A 343 -28.09 30.06 -25.76
C GLU A 343 -27.36 29.92 -24.41
N LEU A 344 -28.05 30.16 -23.29
CA LEU A 344 -27.50 29.93 -21.96
C LEU A 344 -27.22 28.43 -21.72
N ARG A 345 -28.11 27.54 -22.15
CA ARG A 345 -27.92 26.08 -22.05
C ARG A 345 -26.65 25.65 -22.78
N GLU A 346 -26.49 26.02 -24.05
CA GLU A 346 -25.33 25.65 -24.86
C GLU A 346 -24.01 26.08 -24.20
N LYS A 347 -23.95 27.33 -23.71
CA LYS A 347 -22.76 27.84 -23.00
C LYS A 347 -22.45 27.05 -21.72
N LEU A 348 -23.48 26.65 -20.98
CA LEU A 348 -23.31 25.85 -19.77
C LEU A 348 -22.80 24.43 -20.10
N GLU A 349 -23.36 23.79 -21.11
CA GLU A 349 -22.95 22.46 -21.55
C GLU A 349 -21.49 22.43 -22.03
N ASP A 350 -21.07 23.42 -22.81
CA ASP A 350 -19.70 23.52 -23.29
C ASP A 350 -18.71 23.75 -22.14
N PHE A 351 -19.08 24.59 -21.17
CA PHE A 351 -18.29 24.78 -19.95
C PHE A 351 -18.15 23.47 -19.16
N LEU A 352 -19.25 22.75 -18.96
CA LEU A 352 -19.24 21.48 -18.22
C LEU A 352 -18.39 20.40 -18.90
N LYS A 353 -18.43 20.30 -20.24
CA LYS A 353 -17.57 19.36 -21.00
C LYS A 353 -16.08 19.65 -20.78
N GLY A 354 -15.70 20.93 -20.80
CA GLY A 354 -14.31 21.35 -20.55
C GLY A 354 -13.82 20.98 -19.15
N GLU A 355 -14.61 21.28 -18.13
CA GLU A 355 -14.25 20.97 -16.74
C GLU A 355 -14.29 19.47 -16.44
N TRP A 356 -15.20 18.70 -17.06
CA TRP A 356 -15.26 17.24 -16.92
C TRP A 356 -13.95 16.57 -17.29
N THR A 357 -13.29 17.05 -18.34
CA THR A 357 -11.99 16.50 -18.78
C THR A 357 -10.92 16.66 -17.69
N LYS A 358 -10.92 17.79 -16.97
CA LYS A 358 -10.00 18.03 -15.85
C LYS A 358 -10.32 17.12 -14.68
N ILE A 359 -11.60 17.02 -14.30
CA ILE A 359 -12.06 16.15 -13.21
C ILE A 359 -11.66 14.70 -13.49
N SER A 360 -11.97 14.19 -14.68
CA SER A 360 -11.62 12.83 -15.12
C SER A 360 -10.10 12.59 -15.05
N THR A 361 -9.30 13.56 -15.50
CA THR A 361 -7.83 13.47 -15.42
C THR A 361 -7.35 13.40 -13.97
N THR A 362 -7.89 14.25 -13.09
CA THR A 362 -7.53 14.25 -11.66
C THR A 362 -7.86 12.92 -10.98
N VAL A 363 -9.03 12.35 -11.25
CA VAL A 363 -9.45 11.04 -10.72
C VAL A 363 -8.51 9.93 -11.19
N ASN A 364 -8.14 9.92 -12.47
CA ASN A 364 -7.28 8.89 -13.07
C ASN A 364 -5.82 8.92 -12.60
N ILE A 365 -5.37 10.01 -11.96
CA ILE A 365 -3.99 10.14 -11.46
C ILE A 365 -3.82 9.48 -10.09
N VAL A 366 -4.91 9.30 -9.33
CA VAL A 366 -4.85 8.84 -7.95
C VAL A 366 -4.52 7.34 -7.92
N ASP A 367 -3.38 7.00 -7.33
CA ASP A 367 -2.91 5.63 -7.19
C ASP A 367 -2.63 5.30 -5.73
N VAL A 368 -3.09 4.14 -5.28
CA VAL A 368 -2.85 3.62 -3.92
C VAL A 368 -1.49 2.96 -3.83
N LEU A 369 -1.00 2.43 -4.94
CA LEU A 369 0.21 1.62 -4.99
C LEU A 369 1.23 2.33 -5.86
N LEU A 370 2.23 2.95 -5.24
CA LEU A 370 3.46 3.24 -5.96
C LEU A 370 4.18 1.91 -6.16
N PRO A 371 4.47 1.47 -7.40
CA PRO A 371 5.24 0.25 -7.59
C PRO A 371 6.57 0.37 -6.84
N PRO A 372 7.15 -0.71 -6.32
CA PRO A 372 8.39 -0.60 -5.56
C PRO A 372 9.47 0.10 -6.40
N GLU A 373 10.28 0.91 -5.74
CA GLU A 373 11.42 1.54 -6.40
C GLU A 373 12.35 0.44 -6.94
N PRO A 374 12.72 0.50 -8.23
CA PRO A 374 13.58 -0.50 -8.83
C PRO A 374 14.96 -0.49 -8.12
N LYS A 375 15.41 -1.67 -7.70
CA LYS A 375 16.66 -1.85 -6.94
C LYS A 375 17.81 -2.40 -7.78
N THR A 376 17.50 -2.99 -8.94
CA THR A 376 18.50 -3.54 -9.85
C THR A 376 18.50 -2.79 -11.18
N ARG A 377 19.60 -2.89 -11.92
CA ARG A 377 19.72 -2.27 -13.25
C ARG A 377 18.65 -2.78 -14.20
N GLU A 378 18.35 -4.08 -14.17
CA GLU A 378 17.33 -4.72 -15.03
C GLU A 378 15.93 -4.14 -14.77
N GLN A 379 15.61 -3.86 -13.51
CA GLN A 379 14.34 -3.22 -13.14
C GLN A 379 14.30 -1.74 -13.59
N LEU A 380 15.43 -1.04 -13.51
CA LEU A 380 15.54 0.35 -13.99
C LEU A 380 15.38 0.46 -15.51
N LEU A 381 15.96 -0.50 -16.26
CA LEU A 381 15.87 -0.55 -17.72
C LEU A 381 14.43 -0.71 -18.24
N GLN A 382 13.52 -1.26 -17.45
CA GLN A 382 12.08 -1.32 -17.79
C GLN A 382 11.46 0.07 -17.94
N TYR A 383 12.05 1.09 -17.31
CA TYR A 383 11.61 2.49 -17.39
C TYR A 383 12.46 3.30 -18.37
N SER A 384 13.24 2.65 -19.24
CA SER A 384 14.12 3.35 -20.18
C SER A 384 13.34 4.33 -21.06
N CYS A 385 13.83 5.57 -21.16
CA CYS A 385 13.24 6.60 -22.00
C CYS A 385 14.21 7.02 -23.11
N GLN A 386 13.68 7.21 -24.31
CA GLN A 386 14.45 7.71 -25.44
C GLN A 386 14.45 9.24 -25.39
N LEU A 387 15.62 9.81 -25.11
CA LEU A 387 15.82 11.26 -25.00
C LEU A 387 16.56 11.82 -26.22
N THR A 388 16.26 13.07 -26.55
CA THR A 388 16.96 13.83 -27.59
C THR A 388 17.29 15.23 -27.09
N LEU A 389 18.50 15.71 -27.38
CA LEU A 389 18.97 17.05 -27.04
C LEU A 389 18.24 18.07 -27.91
N ASP A 390 17.73 19.15 -27.32
CA ASP A 390 17.00 20.20 -28.03
C ASP A 390 17.95 21.27 -28.61
N PRO A 391 18.10 21.35 -29.95
CA PRO A 391 18.94 22.36 -30.59
C PRO A 391 18.51 23.81 -30.31
N ASN A 392 17.25 24.03 -29.93
CA ASN A 392 16.75 25.37 -29.59
C ASN A 392 17.25 25.86 -28.23
N THR A 393 17.61 24.94 -27.33
CA THR A 393 18.13 25.28 -26.00
C THR A 393 19.66 25.27 -25.96
N ALA A 394 20.31 24.52 -26.87
CA ALA A 394 21.74 24.30 -26.87
C ALA A 394 22.56 25.59 -26.99
N HIS A 395 23.57 25.75 -26.13
CA HIS A 395 24.53 26.83 -26.27
C HIS A 395 25.26 26.76 -27.61
N ARG A 396 25.62 27.92 -28.19
CA ARG A 396 26.27 28.00 -29.52
C ARG A 396 27.65 27.34 -29.60
N HIS A 397 28.26 26.97 -28.48
CA HIS A 397 29.53 26.23 -28.43
C HIS A 397 29.34 24.71 -28.21
N LEU A 398 28.10 24.23 -28.26
CA LEU A 398 27.78 22.81 -28.18
C LEU A 398 27.40 22.28 -29.55
N SER A 399 28.21 21.41 -30.13
CA SER A 399 27.86 20.70 -31.36
C SER A 399 27.03 19.45 -31.04
N LEU A 400 25.84 19.36 -31.62
CA LEU A 400 24.95 18.21 -31.48
C LEU A 400 25.13 17.25 -32.66
N SER A 401 25.24 15.96 -32.38
CA SER A 401 25.47 14.90 -33.38
C SER A 401 24.74 13.60 -33.02
N LYS A 402 24.87 12.57 -33.87
CA LYS A 402 24.21 11.25 -33.70
C LYS A 402 22.69 11.38 -33.48
N GLY A 403 22.02 12.16 -34.32
CA GLY A 403 20.57 12.42 -34.18
C GLY A 403 20.23 13.15 -32.88
N ASN A 404 21.04 14.15 -32.50
CA ASN A 404 20.92 14.93 -31.27
C ASN A 404 21.00 14.09 -29.98
N ARG A 405 21.78 13.01 -29.98
CA ARG A 405 22.04 12.21 -28.78
C ARG A 405 23.43 12.42 -28.20
N LYS A 406 24.35 12.99 -28.98
CA LYS A 406 25.70 13.33 -28.55
C LYS A 406 25.93 14.82 -28.61
N MET A 407 26.52 15.36 -27.55
CA MET A 407 26.98 16.74 -27.44
C MET A 407 28.49 16.78 -27.25
N THR A 408 29.14 17.66 -28.01
CA THR A 408 30.57 17.93 -27.92
C THR A 408 30.77 19.41 -27.69
N ASN A 409 31.58 19.75 -26.70
CA ASN A 409 32.03 21.12 -26.50
C ASN A 409 33.07 21.50 -27.58
N THR A 410 32.84 22.60 -28.28
CA THR A 410 33.71 23.08 -29.37
C THR A 410 33.94 24.57 -29.28
N ASP A 411 35.14 25.03 -29.62
CA ASP A 411 35.42 26.48 -29.68
C ASP A 411 34.76 27.15 -30.89
N GLN A 412 34.37 26.39 -31.91
CA GLN A 412 33.60 26.90 -33.05
C GLN A 412 32.13 27.17 -32.68
N VAL A 413 31.67 28.36 -33.06
CA VAL A 413 30.27 28.77 -32.91
C VAL A 413 29.41 27.99 -33.91
N GLN A 414 28.49 27.20 -33.41
CA GLN A 414 27.55 26.41 -34.20
C GLN A 414 26.46 27.33 -34.81
N PRO A 415 26.03 27.06 -36.05
CA PRO A 415 25.11 27.93 -36.80
C PRO A 415 23.64 27.72 -36.40
N TYR A 416 23.35 27.68 -35.10
CA TYR A 416 21.97 27.55 -34.63
C TYR A 416 21.21 28.88 -34.76
N PRO A 417 19.91 28.87 -35.15
CA PRO A 417 19.07 30.07 -35.17
C PRO A 417 18.91 30.70 -33.80
N ASP A 418 18.68 32.01 -33.73
CA ASP A 418 18.33 32.64 -32.46
C ASP A 418 16.99 32.11 -31.94
N HIS A 419 16.94 31.82 -30.63
CA HIS A 419 15.76 31.27 -29.98
C HIS A 419 15.68 31.75 -28.52
N PRO A 420 14.50 32.12 -27.99
CA PRO A 420 14.36 32.61 -26.62
C PRO A 420 14.80 31.59 -25.56
N ASP A 421 14.63 30.29 -25.82
CA ASP A 421 15.02 29.22 -24.89
C ASP A 421 16.51 28.85 -24.91
N ARG A 422 17.32 29.53 -25.74
CA ARG A 422 18.74 29.22 -25.90
C ARG A 422 19.54 29.68 -24.69
N PHE A 423 20.36 28.79 -24.12
CA PHE A 423 21.36 29.20 -23.14
C PHE A 423 22.45 30.02 -23.84
N THR A 424 22.71 31.23 -23.34
CA THR A 424 23.69 32.16 -23.94
C THR A 424 24.96 32.36 -23.13
N ASN A 425 24.94 32.04 -21.83
CA ASN A 425 26.06 32.36 -20.94
C ASN A 425 26.92 31.13 -20.62
N TYR A 426 26.31 29.95 -20.54
CA TYR A 426 26.98 28.71 -20.16
C TYR A 426 26.67 27.61 -21.17
N ARG A 427 27.65 26.71 -21.36
CA ARG A 427 27.63 25.57 -22.28
C ARG A 427 26.63 24.50 -21.84
N GLN A 428 25.34 24.83 -21.90
CA GLN A 428 24.22 24.00 -21.45
C GLN A 428 23.26 23.65 -22.58
N VAL A 429 22.53 22.56 -22.39
CA VAL A 429 21.45 22.11 -23.26
C VAL A 429 20.42 21.33 -22.44
N LEU A 430 19.15 21.41 -22.82
CA LEU A 430 18.08 20.53 -22.32
C LEU A 430 17.72 19.49 -23.38
N CYS A 431 17.18 18.36 -22.93
CA CYS A 431 16.43 17.45 -23.78
C CYS A 431 15.07 18.05 -24.15
N ARG A 432 14.51 17.55 -25.25
CA ARG A 432 13.21 17.98 -25.78
C ARG A 432 12.03 17.39 -25.00
N GLU A 433 12.20 16.17 -24.48
CA GLU A 433 11.16 15.42 -23.79
C GLU A 433 11.01 15.90 -22.34
N GLY A 434 9.79 16.30 -21.96
CA GLY A 434 9.43 16.59 -20.57
C GLY A 434 8.93 15.34 -19.87
N LEU A 435 9.53 14.99 -18.73
CA LEU A 435 9.29 13.76 -18.00
C LEU A 435 8.35 14.02 -16.81
N SER A 436 7.29 13.22 -16.71
CA SER A 436 6.27 13.30 -15.64
C SER A 436 5.87 11.93 -15.07
N GLY A 437 6.60 10.88 -15.41
CA GLY A 437 6.36 9.51 -14.94
C GLY A 437 7.62 8.88 -14.34
N ARG A 438 7.70 7.55 -14.41
CA ARG A 438 8.93 6.81 -14.14
C ARG A 438 9.77 6.76 -15.40
N CYS A 439 11.00 7.25 -15.30
CA CYS A 439 11.91 7.33 -16.43
C CYS A 439 13.32 6.97 -15.98
N TYR A 440 14.04 6.26 -16.84
CA TYR A 440 15.43 5.92 -16.65
C TYR A 440 16.21 6.23 -17.92
N TRP A 441 17.38 6.83 -17.78
CA TRP A 441 18.31 7.01 -18.89
C TRP A 441 19.75 6.92 -18.39
N GLU A 442 20.65 6.53 -19.28
CA GLU A 442 22.08 6.52 -19.03
C GLU A 442 22.75 7.54 -19.95
N VAL A 443 23.73 8.27 -19.41
CA VAL A 443 24.59 9.16 -20.17
C VAL A 443 26.04 8.76 -19.92
N GLU A 444 26.79 8.69 -21.00
CA GLU A 444 28.23 8.42 -20.99
C GLU A 444 28.99 9.69 -21.38
N TRP A 445 30.10 9.97 -20.71
CA TRP A 445 30.80 11.25 -20.86
C TRP A 445 32.31 11.17 -20.69
N SER A 446 32.97 12.25 -21.11
CA SER A 446 34.39 12.52 -20.91
C SER A 446 34.60 13.99 -20.53
N GLY A 447 35.50 14.26 -19.58
CA GLY A 447 35.77 15.63 -19.09
C GLY A 447 34.89 16.01 -17.90
N ASP A 448 34.61 17.30 -17.75
CA ASP A 448 33.72 17.80 -16.69
C ASP A 448 32.28 17.85 -17.20
N VAL A 449 31.34 17.36 -16.40
CA VAL A 449 29.92 17.27 -16.80
C VAL A 449 29.00 17.50 -15.63
N TYR A 450 27.93 18.25 -15.85
CA TYR A 450 26.80 18.34 -14.94
C TYR A 450 25.61 17.63 -15.59
N THR A 451 25.16 16.55 -14.98
CA THR A 451 23.94 15.84 -15.38
C THR A 451 22.80 16.31 -14.49
N ALA A 452 21.77 16.91 -15.08
CA ALA A 452 20.72 17.56 -14.35
C ALA A 452 19.32 17.19 -14.87
N VAL A 453 18.33 17.53 -14.05
CA VAL A 453 16.94 17.69 -14.48
C VAL A 453 16.46 19.08 -14.08
N SER A 454 15.62 19.70 -14.90
CA SER A 454 15.17 21.08 -14.69
C SER A 454 13.73 21.28 -15.13
N TYR A 455 13.03 22.22 -14.49
CA TYR A 455 11.82 22.77 -15.09
C TYR A 455 12.13 23.53 -16.38
N LYS A 456 11.15 23.60 -17.29
CA LYS A 456 11.31 24.23 -18.60
C LYS A 456 11.59 25.74 -18.51
N ASP A 457 11.05 26.38 -17.47
CA ASP A 457 11.10 27.81 -17.21
C ASP A 457 12.35 28.25 -16.40
N ILE A 458 13.40 27.41 -16.38
CA ILE A 458 14.72 27.82 -15.91
C ILE A 458 15.21 29.06 -16.68
N SER A 459 15.81 30.01 -15.96
CA SER A 459 16.34 31.22 -16.59
C SER A 459 17.36 30.84 -17.67
N ARG A 460 17.34 31.54 -18.81
CA ARG A 460 18.31 31.35 -19.91
C ARG A 460 19.48 32.32 -19.83
N LYS A 461 19.34 33.41 -19.05
CA LYS A 461 20.30 34.51 -18.90
C LYS A 461 20.59 34.79 -17.42
N GLY A 462 21.67 35.51 -17.13
CA GLY A 462 22.06 35.91 -15.77
C GLY A 462 22.96 34.89 -15.05
N SER A 463 23.15 35.07 -13.75
CA SER A 463 23.97 34.19 -12.88
C SER A 463 23.25 32.88 -12.50
N ASP A 464 21.93 32.89 -12.48
CA ASP A 464 21.11 31.82 -11.91
C ASP A 464 20.66 30.79 -12.96
N ASN A 465 21.20 30.87 -14.18
CA ASN A 465 20.84 29.98 -15.30
C ASN A 465 21.64 28.67 -15.33
N ILE A 466 22.62 28.46 -14.43
CA ILE A 466 23.41 27.21 -14.35
C ILE A 466 22.62 26.13 -13.61
N PHE A 467 22.63 24.90 -14.12
CA PHE A 467 22.03 23.75 -13.44
C PHE A 467 22.59 23.55 -12.02
N GLY A 468 21.68 23.53 -11.03
CA GLY A 468 21.94 23.40 -9.60
C GLY A 468 22.08 24.73 -8.84
N PHE A 469 22.29 25.85 -9.54
CA PHE A 469 22.47 27.18 -8.93
C PHE A 469 21.16 27.94 -8.74
N ASN A 470 20.03 27.26 -8.91
CA ASN A 470 18.68 27.78 -8.75
C ASN A 470 17.78 26.71 -8.12
N ASN A 471 16.59 27.12 -7.71
CA ASN A 471 15.56 26.23 -7.14
C ASN A 471 14.76 25.45 -8.19
N LYS A 472 15.09 25.57 -9.49
CA LYS A 472 14.37 24.92 -10.60
C LYS A 472 15.10 23.72 -11.19
N SER A 473 16.30 23.41 -10.71
CA SER A 473 17.15 22.33 -11.24
C SER A 473 17.86 21.54 -10.15
N TRP A 474 18.04 20.25 -10.40
CA TRP A 474 18.75 19.29 -9.56
C TRP A 474 19.88 18.69 -10.38
N SER A 475 21.11 18.83 -9.91
CA SER A 475 22.30 18.59 -10.74
C SER A 475 23.32 17.73 -10.02
N LEU A 476 23.72 16.62 -10.64
CA LEU A 476 24.92 15.87 -10.28
C LEU A 476 26.10 16.39 -11.11
N GLN A 477 27.05 17.02 -10.43
CA GLN A 477 28.21 17.68 -11.01
C GLN A 477 29.45 16.81 -10.83
N TYR A 478 30.19 16.60 -11.91
CA TYR A 478 31.51 15.98 -11.89
C TYR A 478 32.55 16.97 -12.40
N TYR A 479 33.53 17.28 -11.54
CA TYR A 479 34.67 18.15 -11.86
C TYR A 479 35.87 17.80 -10.94
N SER A 480 37.10 18.09 -11.34
CA SER A 480 38.28 17.90 -10.46
C SER A 480 38.40 16.52 -9.77
N GLY A 481 37.90 15.45 -10.41
CA GLY A 481 37.97 14.06 -9.89
C GLY A 481 36.95 13.70 -8.79
N GLY A 482 35.91 14.51 -8.56
CA GLY A 482 34.88 14.24 -7.54
C GLY A 482 33.46 14.42 -8.06
N TYR A 483 32.48 13.98 -7.25
CA TYR A 483 31.04 14.19 -7.50
C TYR A 483 30.45 15.13 -6.46
N TRP A 484 29.60 16.06 -6.90
CA TRP A 484 28.82 16.93 -6.02
C TRP A 484 27.38 16.98 -6.52
N PHE A 485 26.45 16.82 -5.60
CA PHE A 485 25.06 17.11 -5.86
C PHE A 485 24.78 18.57 -5.53
N ARG A 486 24.08 19.29 -6.41
CA ARG A 486 23.73 20.70 -6.22
C ARG A 486 22.29 20.99 -6.58
N HIS A 487 21.61 21.71 -5.68
CA HIS A 487 20.26 22.24 -5.86
C HIS A 487 20.10 23.53 -5.06
N ASN A 488 19.47 24.56 -5.63
CA ASN A 488 19.25 25.85 -4.96
C ASN A 488 20.52 26.43 -4.30
N ASN A 489 21.65 26.37 -5.00
CA ASN A 489 22.98 26.74 -4.50
C ASN A 489 23.54 25.91 -3.33
N ALA A 490 22.76 25.01 -2.73
CA ALA A 490 23.26 24.08 -1.74
C ALA A 490 24.07 22.97 -2.41
N VAL A 491 25.29 22.74 -1.92
CA VAL A 491 26.22 21.73 -2.45
C VAL A 491 26.36 20.61 -1.43
N THR A 492 26.24 19.38 -1.90
CA THR A 492 26.47 18.15 -1.12
C THR A 492 27.55 17.33 -1.82
N LYS A 493 28.65 17.01 -1.11
CA LYS A 493 29.68 16.12 -1.66
C LYS A 493 29.13 14.71 -1.78
N VAL A 494 29.34 14.07 -2.92
CA VAL A 494 28.87 12.71 -3.21
C VAL A 494 30.07 11.78 -3.30
N SER A 495 29.97 10.64 -2.62
CA SER A 495 30.98 9.58 -2.64
C SER A 495 30.56 8.48 -3.60
N GLY A 496 31.51 7.92 -4.35
CA GLY A 496 31.28 6.72 -5.14
C GLY A 496 32.41 6.45 -6.13
N PRO A 497 32.35 5.30 -6.83
CA PRO A 497 33.38 4.91 -7.78
C PRO A 497 33.42 5.88 -8.97
N GLN A 498 34.63 6.18 -9.46
CA GLN A 498 34.79 6.95 -10.68
C GLN A 498 34.19 6.16 -11.85
N SER A 499 33.21 6.76 -12.50
CA SER A 499 32.53 6.20 -13.68
C SER A 499 32.39 7.25 -14.77
N SER A 500 32.62 6.82 -16.00
CA SER A 500 32.33 7.57 -17.22
C SER A 500 30.87 7.50 -17.63
N ARG A 501 30.02 6.80 -16.86
CA ARG A 501 28.60 6.62 -17.14
C ARG A 501 27.75 6.77 -15.88
N VAL A 502 26.68 7.55 -15.99
CA VAL A 502 25.65 7.65 -14.94
C VAL A 502 24.29 7.31 -15.48
N GLY A 503 23.59 6.49 -14.71
CA GLY A 503 22.17 6.25 -14.83
C GLY A 503 21.40 7.24 -13.96
N VAL A 504 20.36 7.83 -14.52
CA VAL A 504 19.45 8.72 -13.80
C VAL A 504 18.07 8.07 -13.80
N TYR A 505 17.51 7.89 -12.61
CA TYR A 505 16.14 7.44 -12.42
C TYR A 505 15.30 8.57 -11.85
N LEU A 506 14.17 8.82 -12.48
CA LEU A 506 13.16 9.75 -12.03
C LEU A 506 11.86 8.98 -11.77
N ASP A 507 11.32 9.10 -10.57
CA ASP A 507 9.91 8.83 -10.29
C ASP A 507 9.24 10.17 -9.95
N HIS A 508 8.66 10.81 -10.96
CA HIS A 508 8.09 12.13 -10.82
C HIS A 508 6.92 12.14 -9.81
N LYS A 509 6.04 11.13 -9.87
CA LYS A 509 4.89 11.00 -8.98
C LYS A 509 5.30 10.75 -7.54
N ALA A 510 6.29 9.87 -7.33
CA ALA A 510 6.79 9.59 -5.99
C ALA A 510 7.73 10.68 -5.47
N GLY A 511 8.14 11.65 -6.29
CA GLY A 511 9.06 12.70 -5.90
C GLY A 511 10.50 12.22 -5.70
N THR A 512 10.90 11.13 -6.37
CA THR A 512 12.24 10.55 -6.22
C THR A 512 13.10 10.84 -7.45
N LEU A 513 14.32 11.32 -7.24
CA LEU A 513 15.36 11.45 -8.25
C LEU A 513 16.64 10.79 -7.75
N SER A 514 17.11 9.78 -8.46
CA SER A 514 18.27 8.97 -8.06
C SER A 514 19.32 8.95 -9.17
N PHE A 515 20.57 9.14 -8.80
CA PHE A 515 21.72 9.07 -9.69
C PHE A 515 22.56 7.85 -9.33
N TYR A 516 23.01 7.11 -10.32
CA TYR A 516 23.75 5.87 -10.14
C TYR A 516 25.02 5.88 -10.98
N SER A 517 26.12 5.41 -10.39
CA SER A 517 27.27 4.94 -11.13
C SER A 517 26.89 3.65 -11.87
N VAL A 518 27.15 3.61 -13.18
CA VAL A 518 26.89 2.43 -14.01
C VAL A 518 28.20 1.92 -14.60
N SER A 519 28.67 0.78 -14.10
CA SER A 519 29.78 0.00 -14.66
C SER A 519 29.38 -1.49 -14.68
N ASP A 520 30.30 -2.41 -14.36
CA ASP A 520 29.94 -3.83 -14.10
C ASP A 520 28.99 -3.98 -12.91
N THR A 521 28.99 -2.99 -12.00
CA THR A 521 28.05 -2.90 -10.88
C THR A 521 27.31 -1.59 -10.94
N MET A 522 26.10 -1.56 -10.36
CA MET A 522 25.29 -0.34 -10.24
C MET A 522 25.32 0.17 -8.81
N THR A 523 25.89 1.35 -8.60
CA THR A 523 26.03 1.96 -7.27
C THR A 523 25.27 3.26 -7.18
N LEU A 524 24.40 3.43 -6.19
CA LEU A 524 23.71 4.70 -5.96
C LEU A 524 24.73 5.77 -5.56
N PHE A 525 24.78 6.86 -6.33
CA PHE A 525 25.54 8.05 -5.98
C PHE A 525 24.77 8.95 -5.02
N HIS A 526 23.57 9.37 -5.43
CA HIS A 526 22.77 10.30 -4.64
C HIS A 526 21.29 10.10 -4.92
N ARG A 527 20.47 10.36 -3.90
CA ARG A 527 19.01 10.33 -3.99
C ARG A 527 18.44 11.59 -3.38
N VAL A 528 17.51 12.20 -4.12
CA VAL A 528 16.68 13.30 -3.65
C VAL A 528 15.25 12.82 -3.53
N GLN A 529 14.60 13.27 -2.45
CA GLN A 529 13.18 13.10 -2.22
C GLN A 529 12.56 14.50 -2.11
N THR A 530 11.72 14.88 -3.07
CA THR A 530 11.11 16.23 -3.14
C THR A 530 9.83 16.22 -3.99
N THR A 531 9.01 17.26 -3.89
CA THR A 531 7.80 17.41 -4.71
C THR A 531 8.12 18.15 -6.00
N PHE A 532 7.92 17.50 -7.14
CA PHE A 532 8.03 18.13 -8.46
C PHE A 532 6.69 18.74 -8.89
N THR A 533 6.69 20.02 -9.27
CA THR A 533 5.46 20.77 -9.59
C THR A 533 5.21 20.93 -11.08
N GLN A 534 6.21 20.63 -11.92
CA GLN A 534 6.14 20.69 -13.38
C GLN A 534 6.88 19.50 -14.00
N PRO A 535 6.66 19.19 -15.30
CA PRO A 535 7.49 18.23 -16.02
C PRO A 535 8.98 18.58 -15.95
N LEU A 536 9.82 17.57 -15.79
CA LEU A 536 11.27 17.72 -15.70
C LEU A 536 11.94 17.41 -17.02
N TYR A 537 12.86 18.26 -17.44
CA TYR A 537 13.64 18.13 -18.66
C TYR A 537 15.07 17.75 -18.27
N PRO A 538 15.58 16.58 -18.72
CA PRO A 538 16.99 16.25 -18.58
C PRO A 538 17.86 17.35 -19.20
N GLY A 539 18.95 17.68 -18.54
CA GLY A 539 19.80 18.81 -18.89
C GLY A 539 21.26 18.49 -18.64
N PHE A 540 22.12 19.10 -19.45
CA PHE A 540 23.54 18.83 -19.40
C PHE A 540 24.32 20.13 -19.53
N TRP A 541 25.29 20.35 -18.64
CA TRP A 541 26.40 21.26 -18.84
C TRP A 541 27.65 20.42 -19.07
N LEU A 542 28.52 20.79 -20.00
CA LEU A 542 29.78 20.05 -20.14
C LEU A 542 30.97 20.88 -20.63
N ASN A 543 32.15 20.42 -20.23
CA ASN A 543 33.43 20.74 -20.80
C ASN A 543 34.11 19.44 -21.27
N GLY A 544 33.72 18.94 -22.44
CA GLY A 544 34.17 17.66 -23.00
C GLY A 544 33.15 17.07 -23.97
N THR A 545 32.81 15.79 -23.80
CA THR A 545 31.75 15.11 -24.59
C THR A 545 30.76 14.38 -23.68
N ALA A 546 29.50 14.31 -24.10
CA ALA A 546 28.47 13.50 -23.45
C ALA A 546 27.54 12.89 -24.51
N GLU A 547 27.13 11.64 -24.29
CA GLU A 547 26.28 10.86 -25.19
C GLU A 547 25.19 10.15 -24.39
N LEU A 548 23.93 10.38 -24.78
CA LEU A 548 22.78 9.63 -24.30
C LEU A 548 22.85 8.20 -24.84
N VAL A 549 22.98 7.22 -23.94
CA VAL A 549 23.14 5.81 -24.28
C VAL A 549 21.81 5.26 -24.79
N LYS A 550 21.86 4.47 -25.86
CA LYS A 550 20.70 3.71 -26.32
C LYS A 550 20.59 2.43 -25.49
N LEU A 551 19.59 2.39 -24.62
CA LEU A 551 19.31 1.30 -23.70
C LEU A 551 18.33 0.29 -24.27
#